data_AF-A0A938CKN4-F1
#
_entry.id   AF-A0A938CKN4-F1
#
_cell.length_a   1.000
_cell.length_b   1.000
_cell.length_c   1.000
_cell.angle_alpha   90.00
_cell.angle_beta   90.00
_cell.angle_gamma   90.00
#
_symmetry.space_group_name_H-M   'P 1'
#
loop_
_entity.id
_entity.type
_entity.pdbx_description
1 polymer ?
#
loop_
_entity_poly.entity_id
_entity_poly.type
_entity_poly.pdbx_seq_one_letter_code
_entity_poly.pdbx_strand_id
1 'polypeptide(L)'
;MRRFTGCLVLALLPVAARADVPDMHRRDWYFRESLAAIRDWETLLTEWEAQTPEDQRTPVLPLPGDGSAVGWPNPIPPALVPFPDECPPIRARLAGEQIEILRGAATESCAPTDVIVGYRHPGGGAKDHWYHAYFRRFDGLTQFRVAPAPFALELGPGHDVARGESRLRVSARCASDTPVEVALRLESRRPGRSGTVAEHTLALAPGETAATDLPLHLPDEGGGLLILHMEAGGQQWWLPLFTHVECIGAVLQGCEQILRDHPDARGSGRLDRLRAAAGGWSGKGAAWRELFEQASALRDELLLERLGFDSLLFLKRKPFDSEQPFMDAHHLINPPGGGIHRLSPVRPDGQVTPVVDSLGEGVYRDVCLHWDGMRFLFAFGNGSDQWDGAPSYHIYEANADGSDLRQLTFGPHNDAEPFYLPNGQIGFTSDRSEHFVMCGGNRHSPTLFVMEGDGSAPRQLSFNVFNDFNPTVLPDGRILYSRWEYNERSVTSLHNPFTMLPDGTNVEPYYGNATIRPNVVMFPRPVPGSRQVMALFTAHHGQTHGPIGLMDVRRGIDGAAPLTLLTPNVPVTGEKAEDSRHGWYSDPQPLTEDTYLCSFTPTVQPWLARSWGLYVGDRHGNLALVCR
;
A
#
# COMPACT_ATOMS: atom_id res chain seq x y z
N MET A 1 -23.42 15.52 -68.85
CA MET A 1 -24.71 15.78 -68.19
C MET A 1 -24.75 14.95 -66.91
N ARG A 2 -24.92 15.43 -65.67
CA ARG A 2 -25.17 16.74 -65.05
C ARG A 2 -24.32 16.79 -63.76
N ARG A 3 -23.81 17.98 -63.44
CA ARG A 3 -23.19 18.35 -62.15
C ARG A 3 -24.29 18.48 -61.09
N PHE A 4 -23.98 18.19 -59.82
CA PHE A 4 -24.38 19.06 -58.70
C PHE A 4 -23.37 18.93 -57.55
N THR A 5 -22.80 20.08 -57.22
CA THR A 5 -21.95 20.43 -56.08
C THR A 5 -22.77 20.53 -54.79
N GLY A 6 -22.22 20.06 -53.68
CA GLY A 6 -22.75 20.30 -52.34
C GLY A 6 -21.60 20.37 -51.32
N CYS A 7 -21.15 21.59 -51.04
CA CYS A 7 -20.23 21.92 -49.98
C CYS A 7 -20.99 21.84 -48.64
N LEU A 8 -20.52 21.05 -47.67
CA LEU A 8 -20.97 21.16 -46.29
C LEU A 8 -19.76 21.45 -45.40
N VAL A 9 -19.68 22.71 -44.99
CA VAL A 9 -18.86 23.19 -43.87
C VAL A 9 -19.41 22.54 -42.61
N LEU A 10 -18.58 21.76 -41.90
CA LEU A 10 -18.89 21.35 -40.53
C LEU A 10 -17.89 21.99 -39.57
N ALA A 11 -18.47 22.65 -38.59
CA ALA A 11 -17.87 23.55 -37.64
C ALA A 11 -17.04 22.83 -36.57
N LEU A 12 -16.27 23.67 -35.87
CA LEU A 12 -15.43 23.42 -34.70
C LEU A 12 -16.07 22.51 -33.63
N LEU A 13 -15.17 21.74 -32.99
CA LEU A 13 -15.23 20.87 -31.79
C LEU A 13 -16.38 21.13 -30.78
N PRO A 14 -16.78 20.08 -30.03
CA PRO A 14 -16.36 20.07 -28.62
C PRO A 14 -16.04 18.68 -28.01
N VAL A 15 -15.18 18.74 -26.99
CA VAL A 15 -15.06 17.84 -25.82
C VAL A 15 -14.59 16.40 -26.09
N ALA A 16 -13.36 16.11 -25.63
CA ALA A 16 -12.87 14.75 -25.43
C ALA A 16 -13.90 13.98 -24.59
N ALA A 17 -14.36 12.86 -25.12
CA ALA A 17 -15.24 11.95 -24.39
C ALA A 17 -14.60 11.64 -23.04
N ARG A 18 -15.34 11.93 -21.95
CA ARG A 18 -15.08 11.32 -20.64
C ARG A 18 -15.02 9.81 -20.89
N ALA A 19 -13.84 9.22 -20.75
CA ALA A 19 -13.80 7.80 -20.46
C ALA A 19 -14.36 7.69 -19.04
N ASP A 20 -15.52 7.06 -18.88
CA ASP A 20 -16.06 6.74 -17.55
C ASP A 20 -15.06 5.76 -16.90
N VAL A 21 -14.14 6.30 -16.11
CA VAL A 21 -13.17 5.51 -15.35
C VAL A 21 -13.95 4.75 -14.28
N PRO A 22 -13.83 3.41 -14.18
CA PRO A 22 -14.51 2.68 -13.11
C PRO A 22 -14.08 3.19 -11.73
N ASP A 23 -15.04 3.29 -10.82
CA ASP A 23 -14.87 3.87 -9.47
C ASP A 23 -13.68 3.26 -8.69
N MET A 24 -13.38 1.98 -8.91
CA MET A 24 -12.23 1.31 -8.28
C MET A 24 -10.87 1.87 -8.70
N HIS A 25 -10.65 2.19 -9.99
CA HIS A 25 -9.40 2.79 -10.44
C HIS A 25 -9.20 4.17 -9.83
N ARG A 26 -10.27 4.97 -9.86
CA ARG A 26 -10.28 6.31 -9.29
C ARG A 26 -9.89 6.27 -7.83
N ARG A 27 -10.51 5.38 -7.04
CA ARG A 27 -10.20 5.18 -5.62
C ARG A 27 -8.75 4.75 -5.38
N ASP A 28 -8.20 3.86 -6.22
CA ASP A 28 -6.78 3.48 -6.12
C ASP A 28 -5.83 4.67 -6.33
N TRP A 29 -6.10 5.52 -7.33
CA TRP A 29 -5.28 6.70 -7.60
C TRP A 29 -5.22 7.62 -6.38
N TYR A 30 -6.37 7.92 -5.79
CA TYR A 30 -6.42 8.75 -4.59
C TYR A 30 -5.83 8.06 -3.35
N PHE A 31 -5.98 6.75 -3.22
CA PHE A 31 -5.33 6.02 -2.12
C PHE A 31 -3.80 6.07 -2.22
N ARG A 32 -3.23 6.10 -3.43
CA ARG A 32 -1.79 6.34 -3.65
C ARG A 32 -1.39 7.79 -3.39
N GLU A 33 -2.24 8.76 -3.72
CA GLU A 33 -2.03 10.18 -3.38
C GLU A 33 -1.92 10.41 -1.86
N SER A 34 -2.53 9.55 -1.02
CA SER A 34 -2.40 9.63 0.43
C SER A 34 -0.95 9.58 0.90
N LEU A 35 -0.06 8.84 0.23
CA LEU A 35 1.37 8.84 0.58
C LEU A 35 2.03 10.19 0.29
N ALA A 36 1.68 10.85 -0.80
CA ALA A 36 2.20 12.18 -1.11
C ALA A 36 1.70 13.20 -0.09
N ALA A 37 0.40 13.21 0.17
CA ALA A 37 -0.22 14.09 1.14
C ALA A 37 0.41 13.92 2.54
N ILE A 38 0.55 12.68 3.01
CA ILE A 38 1.13 12.40 4.33
C ILE A 38 2.59 12.86 4.44
N ARG A 39 3.42 12.71 3.39
CA ARG A 39 4.81 13.21 3.43
C ARG A 39 4.86 14.73 3.63
N ASP A 40 3.98 15.46 2.96
CA ASP A 40 3.91 16.92 3.08
C ASP A 40 3.36 17.32 4.46
N TRP A 41 2.35 16.60 4.97
CA TRP A 41 1.82 16.80 6.32
C TRP A 41 2.88 16.54 7.39
N GLU A 42 3.65 15.45 7.31
CA GLU A 42 4.71 15.15 8.28
C GLU A 42 5.81 16.22 8.29
N THR A 43 6.16 16.74 7.11
CA THR A 43 7.13 17.85 6.98
C THR A 43 6.59 19.11 7.66
N LEU A 44 5.35 19.48 7.36
CA LEU A 44 4.67 20.63 7.95
C LEU A 44 4.52 20.50 9.46
N LEU A 45 4.14 19.32 9.94
CA LEU A 45 3.94 19.08 11.37
C LEU A 45 5.26 19.08 12.13
N THR A 46 6.36 18.65 11.51
CA THR A 46 7.70 18.79 12.09
C THR A 46 8.04 20.28 12.33
N GLU A 47 7.75 21.16 11.36
CA GLU A 47 7.95 22.61 11.50
C GLU A 47 7.01 23.22 12.56
N TRP A 48 5.75 22.78 12.59
CA TRP A 48 4.73 23.27 13.51
C TRP A 48 5.01 22.85 14.96
N GLU A 49 5.33 21.58 15.22
CA GLU A 49 5.65 21.07 16.56
C GLU A 49 6.86 21.78 17.17
N ALA A 50 7.85 22.16 16.35
CA ALA A 50 9.00 22.94 16.82
C ALA A 50 8.62 24.33 17.34
N GLN A 51 7.45 24.86 16.95
CA GLN A 51 6.95 26.20 17.30
C GLN A 51 5.77 26.16 18.28
N THR A 52 5.18 25.00 18.52
CA THR A 52 3.98 24.84 19.35
C THR A 52 4.27 23.96 20.57
N PRO A 53 4.03 24.47 21.80
CA PRO A 53 4.17 23.69 23.03
C PRO A 53 3.33 22.42 23.03
N GLU A 54 3.85 21.35 23.65
CA GLU A 54 3.22 20.01 23.62
C GLU A 54 1.79 19.98 24.17
N ASP A 55 1.52 20.73 25.23
CA ASP A 55 0.20 20.89 25.84
C ASP A 55 -0.83 21.60 24.94
N GLN A 56 -0.37 22.24 23.86
CA GLN A 56 -1.19 22.97 22.89
C GLN A 56 -1.34 22.23 21.55
N ARG A 57 -0.70 21.06 21.38
CA ARG A 57 -0.70 20.30 20.11
C ARG A 57 -1.97 19.47 19.89
N THR A 58 -2.76 19.23 20.93
CA THR A 58 -4.00 18.45 20.81
C THR A 58 -5.16 19.37 20.46
N PRO A 59 -5.90 19.10 19.37
CA PRO A 59 -7.12 19.82 19.01
C PRO A 59 -8.14 19.86 20.15
N VAL A 60 -8.91 20.94 20.23
CA VAL A 60 -9.93 21.12 21.26
C VAL A 60 -11.27 21.40 20.60
N LEU A 61 -12.19 20.45 20.70
CA LEU A 61 -13.55 20.55 20.18
C LEU A 61 -14.45 21.34 21.16
N PRO A 62 -15.13 22.42 20.71
CA PRO A 62 -16.08 23.15 21.55
C PRO A 62 -17.32 22.29 21.84
N LEU A 63 -17.57 22.01 23.12
CA LEU A 63 -18.68 21.17 23.58
C LEU A 63 -19.77 22.04 24.25
N PRO A 64 -20.97 22.13 23.67
CA PRO A 64 -22.03 22.98 24.20
C PRO A 64 -22.56 22.46 25.55
N GLY A 65 -22.83 23.40 26.48
CA GLY A 65 -23.35 23.08 27.82
C GLY A 65 -24.79 22.56 27.86
N ASP A 66 -25.54 22.71 26.77
CA ASP A 66 -26.95 22.31 26.67
C ASP A 66 -27.17 20.81 26.39
N GLY A 67 -26.09 20.01 26.36
CA GLY A 67 -26.12 18.56 26.11
C GLY A 67 -26.31 18.17 24.64
N SER A 68 -26.30 19.14 23.72
CA SER A 68 -26.34 18.84 22.28
C SER A 68 -25.04 18.18 21.80
N ALA A 69 -25.17 17.31 20.80
CA ALA A 69 -24.03 16.59 20.23
C ALA A 69 -23.38 17.37 19.07
N VAL A 70 -22.08 17.60 19.16
CA VAL A 70 -21.25 18.23 18.13
C VAL A 70 -20.42 17.19 17.40
N GLY A 71 -20.22 17.37 16.09
CA GLY A 71 -19.41 16.45 15.27
C GLY A 71 -17.92 16.77 15.36
N TRP A 72 -17.08 15.75 15.55
CA TRP A 72 -15.66 15.83 15.24
C TRP A 72 -15.47 15.62 13.73
N PRO A 73 -15.07 16.65 12.96
CA PRO A 73 -14.87 16.50 11.53
C PRO A 73 -13.69 15.55 11.29
N ASN A 74 -13.78 14.71 10.25
CA ASN A 74 -12.60 13.94 9.84
C ASN A 74 -11.55 14.91 9.30
N PRO A 75 -10.38 15.05 9.94
CA PRO A 75 -9.36 15.99 9.46
C PRO A 75 -8.85 15.61 8.08
N ILE A 76 -8.93 14.34 7.68
CA ILE A 76 -8.37 13.82 6.43
C ILE A 76 -9.38 14.03 5.29
N PRO A 77 -8.95 14.52 4.11
CA PRO A 77 -9.82 14.61 2.94
C PRO A 77 -10.48 13.25 2.62
N PRO A 78 -11.80 13.17 2.45
CA PRO A 78 -12.50 11.90 2.22
C PRO A 78 -11.96 11.12 1.02
N ALA A 79 -11.53 11.81 -0.05
CA ALA A 79 -10.94 11.16 -1.22
C ALA A 79 -9.68 10.34 -0.89
N LEU A 80 -8.93 10.72 0.15
CA LEU A 80 -7.71 10.04 0.58
C LEU A 80 -7.98 8.91 1.58
N VAL A 81 -9.21 8.78 2.07
CA VAL A 81 -9.59 7.71 3.00
C VAL A 81 -9.99 6.49 2.18
N PRO A 82 -9.33 5.33 2.34
CA PRO A 82 -9.75 4.12 1.66
C PRO A 82 -11.16 3.69 2.09
N PHE A 83 -12.04 3.43 1.11
CA PHE A 83 -13.44 3.02 1.30
C PHE A 83 -13.70 1.97 2.40
N PRO A 84 -12.96 0.84 2.48
CA PRO A 84 -13.18 -0.16 3.53
C PRO A 84 -12.91 0.33 4.96
N ASP A 85 -12.25 1.49 5.10
CA ASP A 85 -11.82 2.09 6.36
C ASP A 85 -12.53 3.44 6.63
N GLU A 86 -13.55 3.79 5.84
CA GLU A 86 -14.44 4.92 6.12
C GLU A 86 -15.15 4.68 7.46
N CYS A 87 -14.68 5.36 8.51
CA CYS A 87 -15.27 5.27 9.84
C CYS A 87 -16.57 6.10 9.90
N PRO A 88 -17.58 5.66 10.68
CA PRO A 88 -18.80 6.44 10.85
C PRO A 88 -18.49 7.81 11.48
N PRO A 89 -19.31 8.84 11.20
CA PRO A 89 -19.14 10.15 11.81
C PRO A 89 -19.10 10.06 13.33
N ILE A 90 -18.21 10.84 13.94
CA ILE A 90 -17.99 10.87 15.38
C ILE A 90 -18.64 12.13 15.94
N ARG A 91 -19.45 11.96 17.00
CA ARG A 91 -20.04 13.08 17.73
C ARG A 91 -19.74 12.98 19.21
N ALA A 92 -19.61 14.11 19.88
CA ALA A 92 -19.43 14.20 21.32
C ALA A 92 -20.56 15.03 21.93
N ARG A 93 -21.03 14.67 23.12
CA ARG A 93 -21.96 15.48 23.92
C ARG A 93 -21.64 15.39 25.41
N LEU A 94 -22.04 16.41 26.16
CA LEU A 94 -21.98 16.39 27.61
C LEU A 94 -23.11 15.52 28.18
N ALA A 95 -22.77 14.63 29.11
CA ALA A 95 -23.71 13.74 29.80
C ALA A 95 -23.40 13.73 31.31
N GLY A 96 -23.96 14.70 32.04
CA GLY A 96 -23.63 14.90 33.45
C GLY A 96 -22.17 15.35 33.62
N GLU A 97 -21.38 14.61 34.41
CA GLU A 97 -19.95 14.86 34.64
C GLU A 97 -19.03 14.12 33.62
N GLN A 98 -19.62 13.38 32.68
CA GLN A 98 -18.91 12.59 31.67
C GLN A 98 -19.18 13.12 30.26
N ILE A 99 -18.36 12.68 29.30
CA ILE A 99 -18.59 12.89 27.89
C ILE A 99 -19.08 11.59 27.27
N GLU A 100 -20.11 11.67 26.44
CA GLU A 100 -20.52 10.57 25.58
C GLU A 100 -19.98 10.77 24.16
N ILE A 101 -19.30 9.76 23.64
CA ILE A 101 -18.80 9.67 22.28
C ILE A 101 -19.69 8.73 21.48
N LEU A 102 -20.30 9.25 20.42
CA LEU A 102 -21.20 8.54 19.52
C LEU A 102 -20.43 8.17 18.25
N ARG A 103 -20.28 6.87 17.98
CA ARG A 103 -19.61 6.31 16.79
C ARG A 103 -20.58 5.42 16.03
N GLY A 104 -21.34 6.01 15.11
CA GLY A 104 -22.44 5.29 14.47
C GLY A 104 -23.48 4.83 15.50
N ALA A 105 -23.63 3.51 15.69
CA ALA A 105 -24.56 2.93 16.65
C ALA A 105 -23.94 2.69 18.05
N ALA A 106 -22.62 2.84 18.20
CA ALA A 106 -21.93 2.65 19.47
C ALA A 106 -21.86 3.96 20.27
N THR A 107 -21.97 3.84 21.60
CA THR A 107 -21.79 4.95 22.56
C THR A 107 -20.74 4.54 23.58
N GLU A 108 -19.76 5.41 23.78
CA GLU A 108 -18.68 5.24 24.76
C GLU A 108 -18.69 6.43 25.74
N SER A 109 -18.26 6.22 26.98
CA SER A 109 -18.12 7.30 27.98
C SER A 109 -16.66 7.50 28.35
N CYS A 110 -16.23 8.75 28.48
CA CYS A 110 -14.88 9.12 28.90
C CYS A 110 -14.87 10.36 29.80
N ALA A 111 -13.75 10.55 30.51
CA ALA A 111 -13.56 11.71 31.38
C ALA A 111 -13.26 12.98 30.56
N PRO A 112 -13.59 14.19 31.07
CA PRO A 112 -13.30 15.45 30.39
C PRO A 112 -11.84 15.71 30.03
N THR A 113 -10.91 15.07 30.73
CA THR A 113 -9.46 15.20 30.52
C THR A 113 -8.90 14.23 29.48
N ASP A 114 -9.70 13.24 29.06
CA ASP A 114 -9.23 12.19 28.17
C ASP A 114 -9.00 12.72 26.76
N VAL A 115 -7.97 12.17 26.10
CA VAL A 115 -7.76 12.37 24.67
C VAL A 115 -8.59 11.32 23.92
N ILE A 116 -9.47 11.79 23.04
CA ILE A 116 -10.39 10.96 22.28
C ILE A 116 -9.79 10.72 20.91
N VAL A 117 -9.68 9.44 20.53
CA VAL A 117 -9.31 9.08 19.16
C VAL A 117 -10.49 9.34 18.24
N GLY A 118 -10.35 10.29 17.33
CA GLY A 118 -11.31 10.53 16.27
C GLY A 118 -11.18 9.45 15.20
N TYR A 119 -10.36 9.71 14.20
CA TYR A 119 -10.22 8.84 13.02
C TYR A 119 -8.84 8.18 12.97
N ARG A 120 -8.73 7.07 12.24
CA ARG A 120 -7.45 6.43 11.91
C ARG A 120 -7.34 6.26 10.40
N HIS A 121 -6.14 6.41 9.89
CA HIS A 121 -5.84 6.17 8.48
C HIS A 121 -4.79 5.06 8.36
N PRO A 122 -4.92 4.12 7.40
CA PRO A 122 -3.95 3.02 7.20
C PRO A 122 -2.49 3.47 6.94
N GLY A 123 -2.33 4.65 6.35
CA GLY A 123 -1.02 5.30 6.17
C GLY A 123 -0.49 6.02 7.42
N GLY A 124 -1.19 5.95 8.55
CA GLY A 124 -0.75 6.41 9.86
C GLY A 124 0.01 5.34 10.62
N GLY A 125 0.11 5.52 11.92
CA GLY A 125 0.83 4.65 12.82
C GLY A 125 0.01 3.52 13.41
N ALA A 126 0.72 2.52 13.89
CA ALA A 126 0.20 1.53 14.81
C ALA A 126 1.31 0.99 15.71
N LYS A 127 0.87 0.36 16.78
CA LYS A 127 1.71 -0.55 17.54
C LYS A 127 1.91 -1.82 16.70
N ASP A 128 3.14 -2.09 16.26
CA ASP A 128 3.46 -3.40 15.71
C ASP A 128 3.42 -4.46 16.83
N HIS A 129 3.38 -5.74 16.44
CA HIS A 129 3.36 -6.86 17.38
C HIS A 129 4.76 -7.28 17.88
N TRP A 130 5.85 -6.84 17.22
CA TRP A 130 7.16 -7.49 17.29
C TRP A 130 8.34 -6.57 17.64
N TYR A 131 8.50 -5.40 17.02
CA TYR A 131 9.68 -4.55 17.19
C TYR A 131 9.34 -3.19 17.78
N HIS A 132 8.58 -2.34 17.07
CA HIS A 132 8.35 -0.97 17.55
C HIS A 132 6.95 -0.43 17.19
N ALA A 133 6.32 0.22 18.17
CA ALA A 133 5.21 1.10 17.87
C ALA A 133 5.71 2.35 17.15
N TYR A 134 5.07 2.69 16.04
CA TYR A 134 5.35 3.91 15.32
C TYR A 134 4.06 4.68 15.09
N PHE A 135 4.09 5.97 15.42
CA PHE A 135 3.00 6.90 15.19
C PHE A 135 3.52 8.06 14.37
N ARG A 136 2.80 8.38 13.29
CA ARG A 136 3.10 9.54 12.46
C ARG A 136 2.53 10.78 13.14
N ARG A 137 3.15 11.95 12.95
CA ARG A 137 2.71 13.20 13.61
C ARG A 137 1.26 13.52 13.28
N PHE A 138 0.84 13.24 12.04
CA PHE A 138 -0.54 13.53 11.62
C PHE A 138 -1.60 12.72 12.41
N ASP A 139 -1.24 11.55 12.98
CA ASP A 139 -2.13 10.78 13.87
C ASP A 139 -2.46 11.57 15.15
N GLY A 140 -1.62 12.51 15.56
CA GLY A 140 -1.92 13.42 16.68
C GLY A 140 -3.08 14.35 16.37
N LEU A 141 -3.24 14.76 15.11
CA LEU A 141 -4.30 15.67 14.66
C LEU A 141 -5.62 14.96 14.34
N THR A 142 -5.64 13.62 14.31
CA THR A 142 -6.90 12.86 14.22
C THR A 142 -7.53 12.57 15.58
N GLN A 143 -6.87 13.00 16.66
CA GLN A 143 -7.31 12.91 18.05
C GLN A 143 -7.73 14.30 18.54
N PHE A 144 -8.54 14.36 19.60
CA PHE A 144 -9.00 15.63 20.16
C PHE A 144 -9.31 15.53 21.65
N ARG A 145 -9.32 16.68 22.32
CA ARG A 145 -9.96 16.90 23.61
C ARG A 145 -11.23 17.70 23.40
N VAL A 146 -12.06 17.78 24.42
CA VAL A 146 -13.21 18.69 24.43
C VAL A 146 -13.02 19.75 25.49
N ALA A 147 -13.64 20.90 25.28
CA ALA A 147 -13.77 21.93 26.31
C ALA A 147 -15.17 22.54 26.25
N PRO A 148 -15.79 22.88 27.40
CA PRO A 148 -17.11 23.52 27.42
C PRO A 148 -17.12 24.79 26.56
N ALA A 149 -18.20 25.03 25.81
CA ALA A 149 -18.35 26.20 24.95
C ALA A 149 -19.78 26.75 25.00
N PRO A 150 -20.00 28.06 24.81
CA PRO A 150 -21.33 28.65 24.79
C PRO A 150 -22.04 28.52 23.42
N PHE A 151 -21.49 27.70 22.51
CA PHE A 151 -22.02 27.47 21.18
C PHE A 151 -21.79 26.01 20.74
N ALA A 152 -22.60 25.55 19.79
CA ALA A 152 -22.40 24.30 19.07
C ALA A 152 -21.88 24.59 17.66
N LEU A 153 -20.74 24.00 17.29
CA LEU A 153 -20.12 24.17 15.96
C LEU A 153 -20.52 23.02 15.03
N GLU A 154 -20.76 23.35 13.76
CA GLU A 154 -20.89 22.38 12.68
C GLU A 154 -20.15 22.90 11.44
N LEU A 155 -19.28 22.07 10.88
CA LEU A 155 -18.66 22.33 9.58
C LEU A 155 -19.61 21.83 8.48
N GLY A 156 -19.79 22.65 7.45
CA GLY A 156 -20.59 22.26 6.30
C GLY A 156 -19.98 21.04 5.57
N PRO A 157 -20.79 20.31 4.79
CA PRO A 157 -20.28 19.17 4.03
C PRO A 157 -19.17 19.59 3.06
N GLY A 158 -18.07 18.83 3.05
CA GLY A 158 -17.01 18.91 2.04
C GLY A 158 -15.84 19.84 2.35
N HIS A 159 -14.97 19.48 3.31
CA HIS A 159 -13.60 20.00 3.35
C HIS A 159 -12.69 19.40 2.27
N ASP A 160 -13.26 18.65 1.34
CA ASP A 160 -12.60 18.17 0.12
C ASP A 160 -12.41 19.34 -0.86
N VAL A 161 -11.46 20.20 -0.51
CA VAL A 161 -11.16 21.46 -1.19
C VAL A 161 -10.36 21.19 -2.46
N ALA A 162 -10.88 21.66 -3.59
CA ALA A 162 -10.20 21.57 -4.87
C ALA A 162 -9.12 22.67 -5.04
N ARG A 163 -8.22 22.48 -6.01
CA ARG A 163 -7.22 23.49 -6.39
C ARG A 163 -7.87 24.83 -6.75
N GLY A 164 -7.26 25.92 -6.30
CA GLY A 164 -7.69 27.30 -6.58
C GLY A 164 -8.59 27.88 -5.49
N GLU A 165 -9.55 28.69 -5.90
CA GLU A 165 -10.53 29.31 -4.99
C GLU A 165 -11.52 28.28 -4.44
N SER A 166 -11.66 28.26 -3.13
CA SER A 166 -12.60 27.41 -2.41
C SER A 166 -13.13 28.14 -1.17
N ARG A 167 -14.01 27.48 -0.41
CA ARG A 167 -14.60 28.01 0.81
C ARG A 167 -14.78 26.92 1.86
N LEU A 168 -14.56 27.28 3.12
CA LEU A 168 -14.92 26.45 4.26
C LEU A 168 -16.20 27.03 4.88
N ARG A 169 -17.30 26.30 4.77
CA ARG A 169 -18.56 26.70 5.40
C ARG A 169 -18.55 26.32 6.87
N VAL A 170 -18.75 27.29 7.74
CA VAL A 170 -18.81 27.11 9.19
C VAL A 170 -20.17 27.60 9.68
N SER A 171 -20.86 26.78 10.47
CA SER A 171 -22.08 27.16 11.18
C SER A 171 -21.89 27.03 12.68
N ALA A 172 -22.47 27.98 13.42
CA ALA A 172 -22.48 27.98 14.88
C ALA A 172 -23.89 28.28 15.38
N ARG A 173 -24.33 27.51 16.38
CA ARG A 173 -25.57 27.74 17.12
C ARG A 173 -25.25 28.21 18.53
N CYS A 174 -25.91 29.26 19.01
CA CYS A 174 -25.80 29.67 20.40
C CYS A 174 -26.40 28.59 21.33
N ALA A 175 -25.60 28.15 22.30
CA ALA A 175 -25.97 27.18 23.33
C ALA A 175 -25.96 27.81 24.74
N SER A 176 -26.13 29.13 24.80
CA SER A 176 -26.18 29.95 26.01
C SER A 176 -27.51 30.70 26.07
N ASP A 177 -27.92 31.09 27.29
CA ASP A 177 -29.07 31.97 27.54
C ASP A 177 -28.76 33.45 27.23
N THR A 178 -27.50 33.77 26.97
CA THR A 178 -27.03 35.12 26.60
C THR A 178 -26.51 35.15 25.16
N PRO A 179 -26.52 36.32 24.49
CA PRO A 179 -25.86 36.47 23.20
C PRO A 179 -24.38 36.10 23.28
N VAL A 180 -23.87 35.46 22.22
CA VAL A 180 -22.49 35.00 22.11
C VAL A 180 -21.89 35.57 20.82
N GLU A 181 -20.69 36.14 20.93
CA GLU A 181 -19.85 36.43 19.77
C GLU A 181 -18.81 35.32 19.63
N VAL A 182 -18.77 34.69 18.46
CA VAL A 182 -17.80 33.66 18.11
C VAL A 182 -16.87 34.22 17.05
N ALA A 183 -15.64 34.54 17.42
CA ALA A 183 -14.60 34.95 16.50
C ALA A 183 -13.99 33.70 15.85
N LEU A 184 -14.00 33.66 14.51
CA LEU A 184 -13.45 32.60 13.69
C LEU A 184 -12.22 33.13 12.95
N ARG A 185 -11.12 32.38 13.03
CA ARG A 185 -9.89 32.67 12.27
C ARG A 185 -9.41 31.39 11.61
N LEU A 186 -9.36 31.39 10.27
CA LEU A 186 -8.83 30.29 9.49
C LEU A 186 -7.37 30.58 9.13
N GLU A 187 -6.48 29.71 9.58
CA GLU A 187 -5.07 29.73 9.24
C GLU A 187 -4.79 28.64 8.21
N SER A 188 -3.98 28.95 7.19
CA SER A 188 -3.45 27.97 6.26
C SER A 188 -1.97 27.77 6.51
N ARG A 189 -1.55 26.51 6.49
CA ARG A 189 -0.16 26.08 6.57
C ARG A 189 0.17 25.18 5.39
N ARG A 190 1.33 25.46 4.79
CA ARG A 190 1.99 24.70 3.74
C ARG A 190 3.49 24.68 4.04
N PRO A 191 4.26 23.75 3.47
CA PRO A 191 5.72 23.75 3.63
C PRO A 191 6.32 25.14 3.32
N GLY A 192 6.98 25.74 4.31
CA GLY A 192 7.59 27.07 4.22
C GLY A 192 6.63 28.28 4.10
N ARG A 193 5.30 28.10 4.20
CA ARG A 193 4.30 29.18 4.09
C ARG A 193 3.17 28.99 5.10
N SER A 194 2.97 29.96 5.99
CA SER A 194 1.83 29.98 6.91
C SER A 194 1.23 31.38 7.06
N GLY A 195 -0.06 31.44 7.35
CA GLY A 195 -0.73 32.71 7.63
C GLY A 195 -2.24 32.59 7.77
N THR A 196 -2.85 33.62 8.36
CA THR A 196 -4.31 33.77 8.37
C THR A 196 -4.82 34.01 6.95
N VAL A 197 -5.83 33.25 6.54
CA VAL A 197 -6.47 33.36 5.21
C VAL A 197 -7.88 33.91 5.26
N ALA A 198 -8.57 33.78 6.41
CA ALA A 198 -9.89 34.37 6.62
C ALA A 198 -10.16 34.65 8.10
N GLU A 199 -10.90 35.72 8.37
CA GLU A 199 -11.41 36.07 9.70
C GLU A 199 -12.86 36.48 9.59
N HIS A 200 -13.68 36.07 10.55
CA HIS A 200 -15.09 36.43 10.60
C HIS A 200 -15.62 36.33 12.04
N THR A 201 -16.59 37.16 12.41
CA THR A 201 -17.25 37.07 13.70
C THR A 201 -18.73 36.78 13.51
N LEU A 202 -19.22 35.73 14.16
CA LEU A 202 -20.64 35.40 14.23
C LEU A 202 -21.20 35.96 15.53
N ALA A 203 -22.12 36.94 15.44
CA ALA A 203 -22.93 37.38 16.57
C ALA A 203 -24.22 36.54 16.60
N LEU A 204 -24.44 35.82 17.70
CA LEU A 204 -25.53 34.86 17.84
C LEU A 204 -26.42 35.27 19.03
N ALA A 205 -27.70 35.50 18.79
CA ALA A 205 -28.71 35.58 19.85
C ALA A 205 -28.94 34.20 20.51
N PRO A 206 -29.52 34.13 21.72
CA PRO A 206 -29.83 32.85 22.38
C PRO A 206 -30.63 31.90 21.47
N GLY A 207 -30.10 30.69 21.27
CA GLY A 207 -30.67 29.67 20.39
C GLY A 207 -30.55 29.93 18.88
N GLU A 208 -30.01 31.06 18.44
CA GLU A 208 -29.80 31.39 17.03
C GLU A 208 -28.70 30.51 16.40
N THR A 209 -28.89 30.14 15.14
CA THR A 209 -27.87 29.52 14.30
C THR A 209 -27.50 30.47 13.16
N ALA A 210 -26.21 30.78 13.02
CA ALA A 210 -25.69 31.51 11.87
C ALA A 210 -24.58 30.71 11.16
N ALA A 211 -24.34 31.03 9.89
CA ALA A 211 -23.30 30.40 9.09
C ALA A 211 -22.54 31.44 8.27
N THR A 212 -21.26 31.15 8.02
CA THR A 212 -20.39 31.97 7.17
C THR A 212 -19.53 31.08 6.27
N ASP A 213 -19.11 31.63 5.14
CA ASP A 213 -18.18 30.97 4.22
C ASP A 213 -16.82 31.66 4.36
N LEU A 214 -15.82 30.94 4.88
CA LEU A 214 -14.45 31.43 5.00
C LEU A 214 -13.72 31.17 3.66
N PRO A 215 -13.28 32.21 2.94
CA PRO A 215 -12.58 32.04 1.67
C PRO A 215 -11.21 31.39 1.87
N LEU A 216 -10.80 30.55 0.93
CA LEU A 216 -9.47 29.93 0.94
C LEU A 216 -8.96 29.72 -0.49
N HIS A 217 -7.64 29.81 -0.66
CA HIS A 217 -6.97 29.65 -1.95
C HIS A 217 -5.88 28.57 -1.85
N LEU A 218 -5.95 27.56 -2.72
CA LEU A 218 -5.03 26.41 -2.75
C LEU A 218 -4.30 26.32 -4.10
N PRO A 219 -3.21 27.07 -4.31
CA PRO A 219 -2.59 27.20 -5.63
C PRO A 219 -1.64 26.06 -5.98
N ASP A 220 -0.94 25.49 -5.00
CA ASP A 220 0.11 24.48 -5.21
C ASP A 220 -0.41 23.06 -4.97
N GLU A 221 0.15 22.09 -5.72
CA GLU A 221 0.02 20.65 -5.51
C GLU A 221 0.55 20.23 -4.13
N GLY A 222 0.09 19.07 -3.64
CA GLY A 222 0.57 18.46 -2.40
C GLY A 222 -0.32 18.71 -1.18
N GLY A 223 0.16 18.21 -0.04
CA GLY A 223 -0.52 18.26 1.24
C GLY A 223 -0.38 19.61 1.94
N GLY A 224 -1.44 20.06 2.61
CA GLY A 224 -1.44 21.21 3.49
C GLY A 224 -2.32 21.02 4.73
N LEU A 225 -2.31 21.98 5.63
CA LEU A 225 -3.13 21.98 6.85
C LEU A 225 -3.89 23.31 6.97
N LEU A 226 -5.18 23.23 7.25
CA LEU A 226 -5.98 24.35 7.71
C LEU A 226 -6.22 24.20 9.22
N ILE A 227 -6.12 25.31 9.94
CA ILE A 227 -6.41 25.37 11.38
C ILE A 227 -7.53 26.39 11.57
N LEU A 228 -8.71 25.91 11.96
CA LEU A 228 -9.82 26.78 12.33
C LEU A 228 -9.72 27.09 13.81
N HIS A 229 -9.33 28.33 14.14
CA HIS A 229 -9.34 28.87 15.50
C HIS A 229 -10.71 29.49 15.79
N MET A 230 -11.20 29.27 17.00
CA MET A 230 -12.45 29.83 17.50
C MET A 230 -12.21 30.46 18.87
N GLU A 231 -12.78 31.64 19.10
CA GLU A 231 -12.73 32.33 20.39
C GLU A 231 -14.10 32.89 20.77
N ALA A 232 -14.49 32.68 22.03
CA ALA A 232 -15.71 33.22 22.62
C ALA A 232 -15.55 33.29 24.14
N GLY A 233 -15.94 34.41 24.75
CA GLY A 233 -15.90 34.57 26.21
C GLY A 233 -14.51 34.39 26.84
N GLY A 234 -13.43 34.69 26.10
CA GLY A 234 -12.04 34.53 26.57
C GLY A 234 -11.52 33.10 26.57
N GLN A 235 -12.28 32.13 26.05
CA GLN A 235 -11.84 30.76 25.83
C GLN A 235 -11.56 30.52 24.34
N GLN A 236 -10.64 29.60 24.05
CA GLN A 236 -10.19 29.30 22.70
C GLN A 236 -10.30 27.80 22.40
N TRP A 237 -10.68 27.50 21.16
CA TRP A 237 -10.79 26.15 20.60
C TRP A 237 -10.16 26.13 19.21
N TRP A 238 -9.78 24.94 18.75
CA TRP A 238 -9.28 24.82 17.38
C TRP A 238 -9.46 23.42 16.80
N LEU A 239 -9.64 23.36 15.47
CA LEU A 239 -9.82 22.13 14.71
C LEU A 239 -8.83 22.09 13.51
N PRO A 240 -8.14 20.97 13.28
CA PRO A 240 -7.34 20.74 12.08
C PRO A 240 -8.18 20.20 10.93
N LEU A 241 -7.89 20.63 9.71
CA LEU A 241 -8.37 20.04 8.46
C LEU A 241 -7.19 19.91 7.52
N PHE A 242 -6.76 18.68 7.26
CA PHE A 242 -5.79 18.41 6.20
C PHE A 242 -6.40 18.71 4.83
N THR A 243 -5.54 19.12 3.91
CA THR A 243 -5.86 19.40 2.52
C THR A 243 -4.89 18.67 1.62
N HIS A 244 -5.32 18.36 0.41
CA HIS A 244 -4.47 17.79 -0.63
C HIS A 244 -4.91 18.32 -1.99
N VAL A 245 -3.94 18.79 -2.77
CA VAL A 245 -4.12 19.13 -4.18
C VAL A 245 -3.39 18.07 -5.00
N GLU A 246 -4.08 17.46 -5.96
CA GLU A 246 -3.57 16.31 -6.71
C GLU A 246 -2.25 16.62 -7.45
N CYS A 247 -1.28 15.72 -7.32
CA CYS A 247 0.09 15.86 -7.80
C CYS A 247 0.26 15.51 -9.30
N ILE A 248 -0.41 16.26 -10.18
CA ILE A 248 -0.41 15.98 -11.63
C ILE A 248 1.00 16.03 -12.21
N GLY A 249 1.86 16.95 -11.76
CA GLY A 249 3.22 17.07 -12.25
C GLY A 249 3.99 15.75 -12.18
N ALA A 250 3.87 15.03 -11.05
CA ALA A 250 4.50 13.73 -10.85
C ALA A 250 3.93 12.64 -11.79
N VAL A 251 2.60 12.62 -11.99
CA VAL A 251 1.96 11.65 -12.89
C VAL A 251 2.37 11.88 -14.35
N LEU A 252 2.44 13.14 -14.80
CA LEU A 252 2.88 13.49 -16.16
C LEU A 252 4.36 13.20 -16.39
N GLN A 253 5.20 13.34 -15.36
CA GLN A 253 6.60 12.91 -15.41
C GLN A 253 6.70 11.39 -15.55
N GLY A 254 5.90 10.63 -14.80
CA GLY A 254 5.80 9.18 -14.93
C GLY A 254 5.39 8.73 -16.34
N CYS A 255 4.37 9.36 -16.93
CA CYS A 255 3.97 9.10 -18.31
C CYS A 255 5.10 9.36 -19.31
N GLU A 256 5.90 10.42 -19.11
CA GLU A 256 7.05 10.71 -19.97
C GLU A 256 8.13 9.65 -19.86
N GLN A 257 8.43 9.21 -18.64
CA GLN A 257 9.40 8.15 -18.39
C GLN A 257 8.99 6.85 -19.08
N ILE A 258 7.72 6.46 -18.92
CA ILE A 258 7.14 5.29 -19.60
C ILE A 258 7.30 5.42 -21.13
N LEU A 259 6.90 6.55 -21.72
CA LEU A 259 6.96 6.76 -23.18
C LEU A 259 8.38 6.90 -23.72
N ARG A 260 9.33 7.32 -22.89
CA ARG A 260 10.76 7.37 -23.26
C ARG A 260 11.33 5.97 -23.42
N ASP A 261 10.97 5.07 -22.51
CA ASP A 261 11.41 3.68 -22.55
C ASP A 261 10.63 2.86 -23.59
N HIS A 262 9.34 3.17 -23.76
CA HIS A 262 8.41 2.47 -24.66
C HIS A 262 7.60 3.48 -25.49
N PRO A 263 8.13 3.93 -26.65
CA PRO A 263 7.47 4.97 -27.45
C PRO A 263 6.10 4.55 -28.00
N ASP A 264 5.07 5.31 -27.67
CA ASP A 264 3.74 5.26 -28.29
C ASP A 264 3.32 6.65 -28.78
N ALA A 265 3.03 6.77 -30.07
CA ALA A 265 2.67 8.05 -30.70
C ALA A 265 1.34 8.61 -30.18
N ARG A 266 0.37 7.74 -29.88
CA ARG A 266 -0.95 8.17 -29.39
C ARG A 266 -0.85 8.69 -27.97
N GLY A 267 -0.14 7.98 -27.11
CA GLY A 267 0.18 8.32 -25.73
C GLY A 267 0.98 9.62 -25.64
N SER A 268 2.00 9.78 -26.50
CA SER A 268 2.79 11.01 -26.59
C SER A 268 1.90 12.23 -26.92
N GLY A 269 1.04 12.12 -27.94
CA GLY A 269 0.10 13.21 -28.27
C GLY A 269 -0.94 13.50 -27.18
N ARG A 270 -1.31 12.51 -26.36
CA ARG A 270 -2.16 12.74 -25.17
C ARG A 270 -1.38 13.42 -24.04
N LEU A 271 -0.15 13.00 -23.77
CA LEU A 271 0.72 13.59 -22.77
C LEU A 271 0.96 15.09 -23.07
N ASP A 272 1.25 15.44 -24.32
CA ASP A 272 1.48 16.83 -24.73
C ASP A 272 0.24 17.72 -24.47
N ARG A 273 -0.96 17.20 -24.78
CA ARG A 273 -2.22 17.92 -24.51
C ARG A 273 -2.46 18.10 -23.01
N LEU A 274 -2.21 17.07 -22.21
CA LEU A 274 -2.36 17.15 -20.76
C LEU A 274 -1.36 18.13 -20.14
N ARG A 275 -0.11 18.15 -20.61
CA ARG A 275 0.90 19.13 -20.20
C ARG A 275 0.51 20.55 -20.54
N ALA A 276 0.02 20.79 -21.76
CA ALA A 276 -0.46 22.10 -22.18
C ALA A 276 -1.66 22.55 -21.33
N ALA A 277 -2.61 21.65 -21.05
CA ALA A 277 -3.77 21.94 -20.22
C ALA A 277 -3.38 22.23 -18.76
N ALA A 278 -2.45 21.45 -18.19
CA ALA A 278 -1.96 21.67 -16.83
C ALA A 278 -1.18 22.99 -16.71
N GLY A 279 -0.31 23.31 -17.68
CA GLY A 279 0.46 24.55 -17.70
C GLY A 279 -0.38 25.81 -17.99
N GLY A 280 -1.50 25.66 -18.70
CA GLY A 280 -2.45 26.73 -19.00
C GLY A 280 -3.58 26.91 -17.98
N TRP A 281 -3.60 26.13 -16.90
CA TRP A 281 -4.68 26.18 -15.92
C TRP A 281 -4.67 27.49 -15.12
N SER A 282 -5.82 28.20 -15.09
CA SER A 282 -5.92 29.58 -14.59
C SER A 282 -6.89 29.78 -13.42
N GLY A 283 -7.22 28.74 -12.65
CA GLY A 283 -7.72 28.96 -11.28
C GLY A 283 -9.21 28.83 -10.96
N LYS A 284 -10.04 28.06 -11.70
CA LYS A 284 -11.43 27.76 -11.26
C LYS A 284 -11.88 26.31 -11.51
N GLY A 285 -12.29 25.61 -10.46
CA GLY A 285 -13.18 24.44 -10.50
C GLY A 285 -12.52 23.05 -10.58
N ALA A 286 -13.38 22.02 -10.75
CA ALA A 286 -13.06 20.59 -10.79
C ALA A 286 -12.13 20.16 -11.94
N ALA A 287 -11.80 21.07 -12.87
CA ALA A 287 -10.95 20.80 -14.02
C ALA A 287 -9.56 20.25 -13.63
N TRP A 288 -9.02 20.63 -12.46
CA TRP A 288 -7.74 20.08 -11.99
C TRP A 288 -7.84 18.58 -11.69
N ARG A 289 -8.88 18.15 -10.96
CA ARG A 289 -9.13 16.73 -10.69
C ARG A 289 -9.36 15.93 -11.95
N GLU A 290 -10.10 16.48 -12.89
CA GLU A 290 -10.32 15.84 -14.18
C GLU A 290 -9.01 15.68 -14.97
N LEU A 291 -8.09 16.64 -14.90
CA LEU A 291 -6.75 16.50 -15.49
C LEU A 291 -5.93 15.43 -14.77
N PHE A 292 -6.01 15.34 -13.44
CA PHE A 292 -5.34 14.30 -12.65
C PHE A 292 -5.84 12.90 -13.04
N GLU A 293 -7.16 12.74 -13.13
CA GLU A 293 -7.79 11.48 -13.51
C GLU A 293 -7.42 11.09 -14.96
N GLN A 294 -7.37 12.05 -15.89
CA GLN A 294 -6.93 11.79 -17.27
C GLN A 294 -5.44 11.43 -17.37
N ALA A 295 -4.58 12.08 -16.58
CA ALA A 295 -3.15 11.76 -16.53
C ALA A 295 -2.92 10.38 -15.91
N SER A 296 -3.65 10.05 -14.83
CA SER A 296 -3.58 8.74 -14.18
C SER A 296 -4.11 7.63 -15.07
N ALA A 297 -5.19 7.87 -15.81
CA ALA A 297 -5.70 6.95 -16.83
C ALA A 297 -4.65 6.70 -17.92
N LEU A 298 -4.00 7.75 -18.43
CA LEU A 298 -2.93 7.59 -19.42
C LEU A 298 -1.77 6.73 -18.88
N ARG A 299 -1.30 6.98 -17.66
CA ARG A 299 -0.26 6.15 -17.01
C ARG A 299 -0.70 4.70 -16.94
N ASP A 300 -1.92 4.45 -16.47
CA ASP A 300 -2.42 3.10 -16.28
C ASP A 300 -2.58 2.36 -17.62
N GLU A 301 -3.12 3.02 -18.65
CA GLU A 301 -3.23 2.47 -20.00
C GLU A 301 -1.85 2.07 -20.55
N LEU A 302 -0.84 2.95 -20.46
CA LEU A 302 0.51 2.69 -20.98
C LEU A 302 1.23 1.53 -20.28
N LEU A 303 0.90 1.25 -19.02
CA LEU A 303 1.47 0.13 -18.27
C LEU A 303 0.68 -1.16 -18.48
N LEU A 304 -0.66 -1.10 -18.48
CA LEU A 304 -1.52 -2.27 -18.68
C LEU A 304 -1.38 -2.85 -20.09
N GLU A 305 -1.12 -2.04 -21.11
CA GLU A 305 -0.82 -2.50 -22.48
C GLU A 305 0.43 -3.40 -22.56
N ARG A 306 1.28 -3.40 -21.53
CA ARG A 306 2.46 -4.27 -21.44
C ARG A 306 2.15 -5.69 -20.99
N LEU A 307 0.92 -5.94 -20.52
CA LEU A 307 0.47 -7.28 -20.13
C LEU A 307 0.08 -8.07 -21.38
N GLY A 308 1.03 -8.86 -21.89
CA GLY A 308 0.87 -9.67 -23.11
C GLY A 308 0.07 -10.96 -22.94
N PHE A 309 -0.86 -11.04 -21.98
CA PHE A 309 -1.64 -12.24 -21.67
C PHE A 309 -3.07 -11.90 -21.19
N ASP A 310 -4.02 -12.76 -21.52
CA ASP A 310 -5.46 -12.52 -21.30
C ASP A 310 -5.97 -12.99 -19.93
N SER A 311 -5.17 -13.82 -19.23
CA SER A 311 -5.52 -14.35 -17.92
C SER A 311 -4.33 -14.38 -16.97
N LEU A 312 -4.61 -14.14 -15.69
CA LEU A 312 -3.63 -14.16 -14.61
C LEU A 312 -4.13 -15.05 -13.47
N LEU A 313 -3.35 -16.07 -13.11
CA LEU A 313 -3.52 -16.77 -11.84
C LEU A 313 -2.81 -15.99 -10.73
N PHE A 314 -3.50 -15.76 -9.63
CA PHE A 314 -2.96 -15.06 -8.49
C PHE A 314 -3.51 -15.61 -7.18
N LEU A 315 -2.80 -15.28 -6.11
CA LEU A 315 -3.14 -15.72 -4.77
C LEU A 315 -3.75 -14.56 -3.98
N LYS A 316 -4.88 -14.83 -3.32
CA LYS A 316 -5.50 -13.91 -2.37
C LYS A 316 -5.44 -14.55 -1.00
N ARG A 317 -4.77 -13.93 -0.03
CA ARG A 317 -4.68 -14.40 1.37
C ARG A 317 -4.53 -13.23 2.32
N LYS A 318 -4.66 -13.49 3.62
CA LYS A 318 -4.21 -12.55 4.65
C LYS A 318 -2.67 -12.48 4.64
N PRO A 319 -2.07 -11.30 4.88
CA PRO A 319 -0.61 -11.17 5.04
C PRO A 319 -0.07 -12.15 6.08
N PHE A 320 1.18 -12.59 5.90
CA PHE A 320 1.82 -13.40 6.93
C PHE A 320 2.07 -12.55 8.18
N ASP A 321 1.93 -13.17 9.34
CA ASP A 321 2.31 -12.57 10.62
C ASP A 321 3.74 -12.98 10.96
N SER A 322 4.71 -12.38 10.27
CA SER A 322 6.14 -12.69 10.42
C SER A 322 6.92 -11.52 11.00
N GLU A 323 7.87 -11.83 11.88
CA GLU A 323 8.79 -10.84 12.47
C GLU A 323 10.03 -10.60 11.57
N GLN A 324 10.37 -11.54 10.68
CA GLN A 324 11.49 -11.43 9.74
C GLN A 324 11.12 -12.04 8.37
N PRO A 325 11.66 -11.53 7.25
CA PRO A 325 11.21 -11.93 5.92
C PRO A 325 11.38 -13.42 5.59
N PHE A 326 12.49 -14.03 5.99
CA PHE A 326 12.75 -15.45 5.73
C PHE A 326 11.84 -16.39 6.52
N MET A 327 11.11 -15.89 7.52
CA MET A 327 10.07 -16.67 8.17
C MET A 327 8.82 -16.81 7.32
N ASP A 328 8.59 -15.96 6.32
CA ASP A 328 7.47 -16.17 5.38
C ASP A 328 7.58 -17.53 4.71
N ALA A 329 8.79 -18.04 4.48
CA ALA A 329 9.00 -19.38 3.95
C ALA A 329 8.36 -20.47 4.84
N HIS A 330 8.36 -20.31 6.18
CA HIS A 330 8.05 -21.40 7.11
C HIS A 330 7.25 -21.03 8.37
N HIS A 331 6.55 -19.88 8.38
CA HIS A 331 5.87 -19.40 9.58
C HIS A 331 4.75 -20.36 10.02
N LEU A 332 4.74 -20.63 11.33
CA LEU A 332 4.10 -21.81 11.92
C LEU A 332 2.59 -21.73 12.00
N ILE A 333 2.01 -20.56 12.25
CA ILE A 333 0.56 -20.37 12.28
C ILE A 333 0.27 -19.03 11.66
N ASN A 334 -0.66 -19.00 10.71
CA ASN A 334 -1.11 -17.77 10.09
C ASN A 334 -2.64 -17.68 10.11
N PRO A 335 -3.20 -16.47 10.04
CA PRO A 335 -4.64 -16.30 9.90
C PRO A 335 -5.15 -17.05 8.65
N PRO A 336 -6.02 -18.07 8.79
CA PRO A 336 -6.46 -18.88 7.66
C PRO A 336 -7.37 -18.09 6.73
N GLY A 337 -7.51 -18.62 5.52
CA GLY A 337 -8.39 -18.15 4.46
C GLY A 337 -7.64 -17.70 3.21
N GLY A 338 -8.41 -17.38 2.18
CA GLY A 338 -7.89 -17.03 0.87
C GLY A 338 -8.22 -18.07 -0.20
N GLY A 339 -7.47 -18.05 -1.29
CA GLY A 339 -7.61 -18.99 -2.39
C GLY A 339 -6.80 -18.57 -3.61
N ILE A 340 -6.69 -19.47 -4.56
CA ILE A 340 -6.09 -19.23 -5.87
C ILE A 340 -7.21 -18.82 -6.82
N HIS A 341 -7.02 -17.67 -7.47
CA HIS A 341 -8.02 -17.03 -8.30
C HIS A 341 -7.46 -16.75 -9.69
N ARG A 342 -8.36 -16.61 -10.65
CA ARG A 342 -8.07 -16.16 -12.01
C ARG A 342 -8.69 -14.79 -12.22
N LEU A 343 -7.93 -13.87 -12.79
CA LEU A 343 -8.41 -12.61 -13.34
C LEU A 343 -8.44 -12.69 -14.88
N SER A 344 -9.57 -12.37 -15.50
CA SER A 344 -9.66 -12.22 -16.96
C SER A 344 -10.78 -11.26 -17.38
N PRO A 345 -10.52 -10.32 -18.32
CA PRO A 345 -9.19 -9.93 -18.83
C PRO A 345 -8.30 -9.35 -17.71
N VAL A 346 -6.98 -9.32 -17.90
CA VAL A 346 -6.02 -8.85 -16.88
C VAL A 346 -6.00 -7.32 -16.77
N ARG A 347 -7.02 -6.79 -16.09
CA ARG A 347 -7.28 -5.37 -15.85
C ARG A 347 -8.20 -5.23 -14.62
N PRO A 348 -8.28 -4.07 -13.98
CA PRO A 348 -9.06 -3.94 -12.73
C PRO A 348 -10.56 -4.19 -12.87
N ASP A 349 -11.14 -3.93 -14.04
CA ASP A 349 -12.54 -4.28 -14.37
C ASP A 349 -12.72 -5.73 -14.85
N GLY A 350 -11.65 -6.53 -14.85
CA GLY A 350 -11.67 -7.94 -15.18
C GLY A 350 -12.44 -8.78 -14.16
N GLN A 351 -12.95 -9.93 -14.61
CA GLN A 351 -13.66 -10.83 -13.72
C GLN A 351 -12.68 -11.67 -12.91
N VAL A 352 -12.83 -11.63 -11.59
CA VAL A 352 -12.13 -12.53 -10.67
C VAL A 352 -12.99 -13.78 -10.45
N THR A 353 -12.45 -14.95 -10.77
CA THR A 353 -13.10 -16.26 -10.55
C THR A 353 -12.22 -17.15 -9.67
N PRO A 354 -12.75 -17.80 -8.61
CA PRO A 354 -11.98 -18.78 -7.86
C PRO A 354 -11.56 -19.95 -8.77
N VAL A 355 -10.36 -20.46 -8.54
CA VAL A 355 -9.79 -21.64 -9.22
C VAL A 355 -9.61 -22.78 -8.22
N VAL A 356 -9.01 -22.48 -7.05
CA VAL A 356 -8.96 -23.38 -5.90
C VAL A 356 -9.20 -22.58 -4.62
N ASP A 357 -10.35 -22.79 -3.99
CA ASP A 357 -10.74 -22.20 -2.71
C ASP A 357 -11.46 -23.21 -1.78
N SER A 358 -11.52 -24.49 -2.18
CA SER A 358 -12.35 -25.52 -1.56
C SER A 358 -11.66 -26.36 -0.48
N LEU A 359 -10.37 -26.13 -0.17
CA LEU A 359 -9.60 -26.95 0.78
C LEU A 359 -9.92 -26.67 2.26
N GLY A 360 -10.78 -25.70 2.56
CA GLY A 360 -11.24 -25.40 3.91
C GLY A 360 -10.32 -24.46 4.70
N GLU A 361 -10.20 -24.72 6.01
CA GLU A 361 -9.41 -23.87 6.91
C GLU A 361 -7.91 -24.13 6.74
N GLY A 362 -7.20 -23.14 6.22
CA GLY A 362 -5.76 -23.17 5.99
C GLY A 362 -5.33 -21.95 5.18
N VAL A 363 -4.06 -21.93 4.79
CA VAL A 363 -3.42 -20.86 4.04
C VAL A 363 -2.93 -21.42 2.72
N TYR A 364 -3.47 -20.89 1.63
CA TYR A 364 -2.93 -21.10 0.29
C TYR A 364 -1.67 -20.27 0.14
N ARG A 365 -0.60 -20.83 -0.44
CA ARG A 365 0.66 -20.11 -0.68
C ARG A 365 1.48 -20.71 -1.82
N ASP A 366 2.49 -19.97 -2.26
CA ASP A 366 3.57 -20.41 -3.14
C ASP A 366 3.14 -21.01 -4.49
N VAL A 367 2.32 -20.29 -5.27
CA VAL A 367 1.88 -20.75 -6.59
C VAL A 367 3.04 -20.77 -7.59
N CYS A 368 3.28 -21.93 -8.19
CA CYS A 368 4.25 -22.12 -9.27
C CYS A 368 3.55 -22.66 -10.52
N LEU A 369 3.45 -21.84 -11.57
CA LEU A 369 2.88 -22.25 -12.85
C LEU A 369 3.88 -23.10 -13.63
N HIS A 370 3.42 -24.20 -14.21
CA HIS A 370 4.23 -25.01 -15.12
C HIS A 370 4.50 -24.26 -16.44
N TRP A 371 5.60 -24.57 -17.13
CA TRP A 371 6.00 -23.86 -18.35
C TRP A 371 5.00 -23.93 -19.51
N ASP A 372 4.09 -24.91 -19.51
CA ASP A 372 3.01 -25.02 -20.49
C ASP A 372 1.79 -24.14 -20.16
N GLY A 373 1.73 -23.56 -18.97
CA GLY A 373 0.60 -22.76 -18.49
C GLY A 373 -0.68 -23.55 -18.19
N MET A 374 -0.64 -24.89 -18.22
CA MET A 374 -1.82 -25.75 -18.11
C MET A 374 -2.05 -26.30 -16.70
N ARG A 375 -1.04 -26.27 -15.85
CA ARG A 375 -1.08 -26.78 -14.48
C ARG A 375 -0.16 -25.97 -13.56
N PHE A 376 -0.41 -26.05 -12.26
CA PHE A 376 0.38 -25.33 -11.26
C PHE A 376 0.51 -26.14 -9.97
N LEU A 377 1.61 -25.87 -9.26
CA LEU A 377 1.86 -26.31 -7.89
C LEU A 377 1.48 -25.19 -6.92
N PHE A 378 1.14 -25.57 -5.69
CA PHE A 378 0.99 -24.67 -4.56
C PHE A 378 1.14 -25.44 -3.25
N ALA A 379 1.28 -24.72 -2.14
CA ALA A 379 1.21 -25.31 -0.80
C ALA A 379 -0.06 -24.86 -0.06
N PHE A 380 -0.60 -25.76 0.76
CA PHE A 380 -1.77 -25.51 1.60
C PHE A 380 -1.65 -26.24 2.95
N GLY A 381 -2.08 -25.57 4.02
CA GLY A 381 -2.01 -26.04 5.41
C GLY A 381 -2.04 -24.85 6.37
N ASN A 382 -1.75 -25.02 7.66
CA ASN A 382 -1.62 -23.87 8.57
C ASN A 382 -0.40 -23.95 9.49
N GLY A 383 0.63 -24.70 9.07
CA GLY A 383 1.88 -24.92 9.80
C GLY A 383 1.73 -25.58 11.19
N SER A 384 2.80 -26.23 11.65
CA SER A 384 2.94 -26.71 13.04
C SER A 384 4.41 -26.88 13.39
N ASP A 385 4.79 -26.60 14.65
CA ASP A 385 6.15 -26.83 15.20
C ASP A 385 6.27 -28.14 16.00
N GLN A 386 5.19 -28.92 16.12
CA GLN A 386 5.17 -30.08 17.01
C GLN A 386 5.45 -31.41 16.31
N TRP A 387 5.54 -31.44 14.97
CA TRP A 387 5.60 -32.67 14.14
C TRP A 387 4.65 -33.78 14.62
N ASP A 388 3.47 -33.41 15.12
CA ASP A 388 2.50 -34.28 15.80
C ASP A 388 1.27 -34.61 14.94
N GLY A 389 1.29 -34.20 13.67
CA GLY A 389 0.18 -34.39 12.72
C GLY A 389 -0.88 -33.29 12.76
N ALA A 390 -0.69 -32.21 13.52
CA ALA A 390 -1.43 -30.95 13.38
C ALA A 390 -1.27 -30.36 11.96
N PRO A 391 -2.13 -29.42 11.50
CA PRO A 391 -2.26 -29.08 10.07
C PRO A 391 -0.99 -28.45 9.49
N SER A 392 -0.09 -29.29 8.99
CA SER A 392 1.16 -28.91 8.36
C SER A 392 0.93 -28.44 6.93
N TYR A 393 1.87 -27.69 6.37
CA TYR A 393 1.82 -27.38 4.94
C TYR A 393 2.12 -28.63 4.09
N HIS A 394 1.31 -28.84 3.06
CA HIS A 394 1.50 -29.90 2.08
C HIS A 394 1.46 -29.33 0.66
N ILE A 395 2.10 -30.05 -0.26
CA ILE A 395 2.17 -29.68 -1.67
C ILE A 395 0.96 -30.26 -2.40
N TYR A 396 0.37 -29.44 -3.25
CA TYR A 396 -0.74 -29.78 -4.13
C TYR A 396 -0.41 -29.41 -5.57
N GLU A 397 -1.04 -30.10 -6.50
CA GLU A 397 -1.04 -29.77 -7.93
C GLU A 397 -2.49 -29.71 -8.43
N ALA A 398 -2.77 -28.80 -9.36
CA ALA A 398 -4.04 -28.74 -10.09
C ALA A 398 -3.82 -28.23 -11.52
N ASN A 399 -4.80 -28.48 -12.39
CA ASN A 399 -4.86 -27.83 -13.71
C ASN A 399 -5.21 -26.35 -13.53
N ALA A 400 -4.84 -25.51 -14.51
CA ALA A 400 -5.07 -24.06 -14.50
C ALA A 400 -6.56 -23.65 -14.46
N ASP A 401 -7.48 -24.58 -14.74
CA ASP A 401 -8.92 -24.42 -14.59
C ASP A 401 -9.48 -24.90 -13.24
N GLY A 402 -8.63 -25.45 -12.36
CA GLY A 402 -8.97 -25.97 -11.04
C GLY A 402 -9.29 -27.47 -11.02
N SER A 403 -9.33 -28.14 -12.18
CA SER A 403 -9.53 -29.59 -12.26
C SER A 403 -8.29 -30.39 -11.84
N ASP A 404 -8.46 -31.69 -11.65
CA ASP A 404 -7.40 -32.65 -11.25
C ASP A 404 -6.60 -32.24 -10.00
N LEU A 405 -7.25 -31.53 -9.07
CA LEU A 405 -6.65 -31.16 -7.79
C LEU A 405 -6.22 -32.41 -7.01
N ARG A 406 -4.92 -32.52 -6.72
CA ARG A 406 -4.33 -33.63 -5.99
C ARG A 406 -3.30 -33.17 -4.96
N GLN A 407 -3.29 -33.83 -3.80
CA GLN A 407 -2.26 -33.67 -2.77
C GLN A 407 -1.09 -34.60 -3.08
N LEU A 408 0.15 -34.08 -3.03
CA LEU A 408 1.37 -34.81 -3.35
C LEU A 408 2.17 -35.22 -2.12
N THR A 409 2.10 -34.44 -1.03
CA THR A 409 2.82 -34.75 0.21
C THR A 409 1.90 -34.95 1.40
N PHE A 410 2.35 -35.75 2.36
CA PHE A 410 1.60 -36.18 3.52
C PHE A 410 2.55 -36.36 4.72
N GLY A 411 2.01 -36.30 5.92
CA GLY A 411 2.75 -36.57 7.15
C GLY A 411 2.80 -35.37 8.09
N PRO A 412 3.68 -35.39 9.10
CA PRO A 412 3.73 -34.35 10.14
C PRO A 412 4.59 -33.15 9.76
N HIS A 413 5.25 -33.18 8.60
CA HIS A 413 6.24 -32.19 8.18
C HIS A 413 5.62 -31.09 7.33
N ASN A 414 6.21 -29.89 7.41
CA ASN A 414 5.83 -28.76 6.58
C ASN A 414 6.59 -28.79 5.26
N ASP A 415 5.86 -28.94 4.16
CA ASP A 415 6.37 -28.81 2.80
C ASP A 415 5.78 -27.57 2.14
N ALA A 416 6.65 -26.69 1.63
CA ALA A 416 6.28 -25.40 1.05
C ALA A 416 7.11 -25.08 -0.21
N GLU A 417 6.82 -23.93 -0.82
CA GLU A 417 7.57 -23.39 -1.95
C GLU A 417 7.86 -24.40 -3.09
N PRO A 418 6.85 -25.11 -3.60
CA PRO A 418 7.05 -26.12 -4.63
C PRO A 418 7.42 -25.48 -5.97
N PHE A 419 8.27 -26.15 -6.74
CA PHE A 419 8.64 -25.72 -8.09
C PHE A 419 8.92 -26.91 -8.99
N TYR A 420 8.63 -26.74 -10.29
CA TYR A 420 8.90 -27.76 -11.28
C TYR A 420 10.39 -27.79 -11.65
N LEU A 421 10.93 -28.99 -11.89
CA LEU A 421 12.23 -29.21 -12.50
C LEU A 421 12.10 -29.66 -13.96
N PRO A 422 13.05 -29.31 -14.85
CA PRO A 422 12.97 -29.67 -16.28
C PRO A 422 12.93 -31.18 -16.58
N ASN A 423 13.40 -32.00 -15.63
CA ASN A 423 13.37 -33.46 -15.73
C ASN A 423 12.03 -34.10 -15.31
N GLY A 424 11.02 -33.28 -14.96
CA GLY A 424 9.70 -33.74 -14.53
C GLY A 424 9.57 -34.00 -13.03
N GLN A 425 10.64 -33.84 -12.26
CA GLN A 425 10.61 -33.88 -10.80
C GLN A 425 10.05 -32.57 -10.22
N ILE A 426 9.71 -32.60 -8.94
CA ILE A 426 9.22 -31.45 -8.19
C ILE A 426 10.20 -31.17 -7.05
N GLY A 427 10.74 -29.96 -7.02
CA GLY A 427 11.51 -29.44 -5.89
C GLY A 427 10.61 -28.71 -4.90
N PHE A 428 11.02 -28.66 -3.63
CA PHE A 428 10.28 -27.98 -2.56
C PHE A 428 11.17 -27.73 -1.34
N THR A 429 10.72 -26.88 -0.44
CA THR A 429 11.34 -26.70 0.89
C THR A 429 10.62 -27.58 1.91
N SER A 430 11.38 -28.18 2.84
CA SER A 430 10.81 -29.09 3.84
C SER A 430 11.56 -29.07 5.16
N ASP A 431 10.82 -29.17 6.26
CA ASP A 431 11.38 -29.28 7.62
C ASP A 431 11.72 -30.73 8.04
N ARG A 432 11.61 -31.70 7.11
CA ARG A 432 11.96 -33.12 7.31
C ARG A 432 13.40 -33.39 7.74
N SER A 433 14.30 -32.42 7.62
CA SER A 433 15.65 -32.51 8.15
C SER A 433 15.72 -32.35 9.67
N GLU A 434 14.61 -31.96 10.32
CA GLU A 434 14.49 -31.76 11.77
C GLU A 434 15.56 -30.82 12.34
N HIS A 435 15.96 -29.82 11.55
CA HIS A 435 16.86 -28.76 11.96
C HIS A 435 16.09 -27.60 12.58
N PHE A 436 16.77 -26.85 13.46
CA PHE A 436 16.21 -25.69 14.13
C PHE A 436 17.08 -24.46 13.91
N VAL A 437 16.43 -23.30 13.83
CA VAL A 437 17.13 -22.01 13.80
C VAL A 437 17.81 -21.79 15.14
N MET A 438 19.15 -21.84 15.18
CA MET A 438 19.92 -21.79 16.42
C MET A 438 19.67 -20.55 17.29
N CYS A 439 19.37 -19.40 16.69
CA CYS A 439 19.02 -18.17 17.44
C CYS A 439 17.52 -18.01 17.71
N GLY A 440 16.66 -18.87 17.15
CA GLY A 440 15.20 -18.74 17.13
C GLY A 440 14.44 -19.75 17.98
N GLY A 441 15.13 -20.53 18.82
CA GLY A 441 14.52 -21.55 19.68
C GLY A 441 14.01 -22.76 18.87
N ASN A 442 12.75 -23.16 19.09
CA ASN A 442 12.12 -24.33 18.45
C ASN A 442 11.64 -24.08 17.01
N ARG A 443 12.03 -22.96 16.39
CA ARG A 443 11.63 -22.68 15.00
C ARG A 443 12.36 -23.61 14.04
N HIS A 444 11.60 -24.29 13.20
CA HIS A 444 12.13 -25.23 12.23
C HIS A 444 13.01 -24.51 11.19
N SER A 445 13.97 -25.24 10.65
CA SER A 445 14.91 -24.77 9.65
C SER A 445 14.84 -25.62 8.38
N PRO A 446 13.98 -25.24 7.43
CA PRO A 446 13.73 -26.09 6.26
C PRO A 446 14.81 -25.95 5.21
N THR A 447 14.98 -27.02 4.47
CA THR A 447 15.98 -27.14 3.42
C THR A 447 15.35 -27.65 2.13
N LEU A 448 16.10 -27.63 1.03
CA LEU A 448 15.59 -28.10 -0.25
C LEU A 448 15.53 -29.62 -0.34
N PHE A 449 14.40 -30.11 -0.86
CA PHE A 449 14.11 -31.50 -1.20
C PHE A 449 13.62 -31.59 -2.65
N VAL A 450 13.63 -32.81 -3.17
CA VAL A 450 13.06 -33.17 -4.47
C VAL A 450 12.23 -34.44 -4.34
N MET A 451 11.22 -34.60 -5.18
CA MET A 451 10.41 -35.81 -5.32
C MET A 451 10.07 -36.06 -6.80
N GLU A 452 9.60 -37.27 -7.10
CA GLU A 452 9.04 -37.58 -8.42
C GLU A 452 7.74 -36.80 -8.65
N GLY A 453 7.34 -36.63 -9.92
CA GLY A 453 6.16 -35.83 -10.30
C GLY A 453 4.81 -36.36 -9.80
N ASP A 454 4.78 -37.54 -9.20
CA ASP A 454 3.62 -38.15 -8.53
C ASP A 454 3.66 -38.00 -7.00
N GLY A 455 4.68 -37.34 -6.45
CA GLY A 455 4.89 -37.16 -5.02
C GLY A 455 5.74 -38.25 -4.35
N SER A 456 6.16 -39.28 -5.09
CA SER A 456 6.93 -40.38 -4.54
C SER A 456 8.43 -40.08 -4.40
N ALA A 457 9.12 -40.91 -3.63
CA ALA A 457 10.57 -40.88 -3.42
C ALA A 457 11.16 -39.50 -3.04
N PRO A 458 10.62 -38.81 -2.00
CA PRO A 458 11.19 -37.57 -1.52
C PRO A 458 12.63 -37.78 -1.03
N ARG A 459 13.53 -36.87 -1.42
CA ARG A 459 14.96 -36.92 -1.10
C ARG A 459 15.49 -35.52 -0.81
N GLN A 460 16.39 -35.41 0.15
CA GLN A 460 17.07 -34.16 0.48
C GLN A 460 18.05 -33.75 -0.64
N LEU A 461 18.04 -32.47 -0.99
CA LEU A 461 19.01 -31.83 -1.89
C LEU A 461 20.04 -31.02 -1.11
N SER A 462 19.57 -30.20 -0.16
CA SER A 462 20.43 -29.32 0.62
C SER A 462 20.64 -29.86 2.02
N PHE A 463 21.92 -29.90 2.43
CA PHE A 463 22.34 -30.25 3.79
C PHE A 463 22.70 -28.99 4.60
N ASN A 464 22.10 -27.85 4.26
CA ASN A 464 22.20 -26.66 5.10
C ASN A 464 21.63 -26.95 6.50
N VAL A 465 22.20 -26.29 7.52
CA VAL A 465 21.70 -26.37 8.90
C VAL A 465 20.78 -25.19 9.25
N PHE A 466 20.57 -24.29 8.30
CA PHE A 466 19.66 -23.14 8.36
C PHE A 466 18.67 -23.16 7.19
N ASN A 467 17.85 -22.10 7.08
CA ASN A 467 16.80 -21.97 6.08
C ASN A 467 17.34 -21.85 4.66
N ASP A 468 16.80 -22.66 3.75
CA ASP A 468 16.79 -22.41 2.32
C ASP A 468 15.37 -22.04 1.90
N PHE A 469 15.20 -21.00 1.08
CA PHE A 469 13.89 -20.47 0.75
C PHE A 469 13.83 -19.79 -0.62
N ASN A 470 12.62 -19.57 -1.11
CA ASN A 470 12.29 -18.98 -2.41
C ASN A 470 13.04 -19.61 -3.61
N PRO A 471 13.02 -20.94 -3.79
CA PRO A 471 13.66 -21.58 -4.93
C PRO A 471 12.99 -21.25 -6.27
N THR A 472 13.80 -21.19 -7.32
CA THR A 472 13.38 -21.08 -8.72
C THR A 472 14.38 -21.76 -9.65
N VAL A 473 14.03 -21.96 -10.92
CA VAL A 473 14.91 -22.57 -11.91
C VAL A 473 15.46 -21.51 -12.86
N LEU A 474 16.79 -21.45 -12.97
CA LEU A 474 17.47 -20.60 -13.94
C LEU A 474 17.35 -21.17 -15.36
N PRO A 475 17.49 -20.33 -16.41
CA PRO A 475 17.46 -20.79 -17.80
C PRO A 475 18.53 -21.83 -18.16
N ASP A 476 19.60 -21.94 -17.37
CA ASP A 476 20.65 -22.96 -17.53
C ASP A 476 20.35 -24.28 -16.79
N GLY A 477 19.18 -24.38 -16.14
CA GLY A 477 18.72 -25.57 -15.44
C GLY A 477 19.18 -25.68 -13.99
N ARG A 478 20.01 -24.75 -13.48
CA ARG A 478 20.35 -24.70 -12.05
C ARG A 478 19.16 -24.23 -11.22
N ILE A 479 19.09 -24.71 -9.99
CA ILE A 479 18.20 -24.18 -8.95
C ILE A 479 18.86 -22.94 -8.37
N LEU A 480 18.17 -21.81 -8.37
CA LEU A 480 18.52 -20.59 -7.64
C LEU A 480 17.61 -20.51 -6.41
N TYR A 481 18.18 -20.23 -5.24
CA TYR A 481 17.43 -20.18 -3.99
C TYR A 481 18.13 -19.23 -3.02
N SER A 482 17.38 -18.62 -2.11
CA SER A 482 17.96 -17.83 -1.04
C SER A 482 18.33 -18.73 0.14
N ARG A 483 19.47 -18.41 0.77
CA ARG A 483 20.05 -19.21 1.83
C ARG A 483 20.39 -18.34 3.02
N TRP A 484 20.00 -18.76 4.21
CA TRP A 484 20.57 -18.21 5.44
C TRP A 484 21.95 -18.83 5.67
N GLU A 485 23.00 -18.01 5.57
CA GLU A 485 24.37 -18.43 5.88
C GLU A 485 24.83 -17.81 7.20
N TYR A 486 25.03 -18.66 8.21
CA TYR A 486 25.40 -18.26 9.57
C TYR A 486 26.81 -18.71 9.96
N ASN A 487 27.45 -19.59 9.18
CA ASN A 487 28.72 -20.19 9.56
C ASN A 487 29.83 -19.14 9.45
N GLU A 488 30.29 -18.63 10.61
CA GLU A 488 31.26 -17.53 10.71
C GLU A 488 30.82 -16.25 9.97
N ARG A 489 29.51 -15.99 9.98
CA ARG A 489 28.85 -14.87 9.32
C ARG A 489 27.90 -14.13 10.26
N SER A 490 27.40 -12.97 9.81
CA SER A 490 26.49 -12.13 10.58
C SER A 490 25.17 -12.85 10.84
N VAL A 491 24.62 -12.67 12.04
CA VAL A 491 23.28 -13.16 12.39
C VAL A 491 22.16 -12.39 11.68
N THR A 492 22.40 -11.11 11.41
CA THR A 492 21.39 -10.18 10.90
C THR A 492 21.58 -9.82 9.43
N SER A 493 22.58 -10.39 8.76
CA SER A 493 22.92 -10.04 7.38
C SER A 493 23.42 -11.28 6.68
N LEU A 494 23.25 -11.35 5.36
CA LEU A 494 23.68 -12.46 4.51
C LEU A 494 22.66 -13.59 4.37
N HIS A 495 21.45 -13.22 4.00
CA HIS A 495 20.43 -14.15 3.52
C HIS A 495 20.28 -14.01 2.01
N ASN A 496 21.23 -14.57 1.27
CA ASN A 496 21.46 -14.24 -0.13
C ASN A 496 21.31 -15.44 -1.07
N PRO A 497 21.20 -15.21 -2.39
CA PRO A 497 20.99 -16.29 -3.34
C PRO A 497 22.23 -17.16 -3.55
N PHE A 498 22.00 -18.47 -3.61
CA PHE A 498 22.92 -19.53 -4.00
C PHE A 498 22.35 -20.28 -5.19
N THR A 499 23.20 -21.02 -5.89
CA THR A 499 22.78 -21.97 -6.92
C THR A 499 23.24 -23.39 -6.60
N MET A 500 22.51 -24.38 -7.11
CA MET A 500 22.91 -25.79 -7.16
C MET A 500 22.39 -26.46 -8.44
N LEU A 501 22.92 -27.63 -8.78
CA LEU A 501 22.35 -28.49 -9.80
C LEU A 501 21.08 -29.20 -9.27
N PRO A 502 20.16 -29.67 -10.15
CA PRO A 502 18.95 -30.38 -9.73
C PRO A 502 19.18 -31.65 -8.89
N ASP A 503 20.40 -32.19 -8.89
CA ASP A 503 20.80 -33.32 -8.07
C ASP A 503 21.40 -32.91 -6.70
N GLY A 504 21.41 -31.62 -6.37
CA GLY A 504 21.95 -31.07 -5.13
C GLY A 504 23.46 -30.90 -5.12
N THR A 505 24.15 -31.18 -6.24
CA THR A 505 25.59 -30.96 -6.36
C THR A 505 25.91 -29.53 -6.82
N ASN A 506 27.20 -29.17 -6.76
CA ASN A 506 27.72 -27.87 -7.21
C ASN A 506 27.04 -26.65 -6.56
N VAL A 507 26.94 -26.67 -5.22
CA VAL A 507 26.44 -25.54 -4.43
C VAL A 507 27.43 -24.38 -4.50
N GLU A 508 26.97 -23.22 -4.95
CA GLU A 508 27.80 -22.02 -5.15
C GLU A 508 27.04 -20.75 -4.73
N PRO A 509 27.69 -19.76 -4.09
CA PRO A 509 27.10 -18.44 -3.91
C PRO A 509 26.80 -17.79 -5.27
N TYR A 510 25.61 -17.22 -5.43
CA TYR A 510 25.25 -16.50 -6.65
C TYR A 510 25.53 -14.99 -6.52
N TYR A 511 25.07 -14.40 -5.42
CA TYR A 511 25.28 -12.99 -5.10
C TYR A 511 25.37 -12.78 -3.60
N GLY A 512 26.10 -11.76 -3.17
CA GLY A 512 25.93 -11.09 -1.89
C GLY A 512 26.61 -11.73 -0.69
N ASN A 513 27.43 -12.77 -0.86
CA ASN A 513 28.02 -13.50 0.26
C ASN A 513 29.00 -12.68 1.13
N ALA A 514 29.38 -11.48 0.69
CA ALA A 514 30.08 -10.44 1.44
C ALA A 514 29.35 -9.08 1.44
N THR A 515 28.07 -9.05 1.10
CA THR A 515 27.23 -7.84 1.03
C THR A 515 26.34 -7.69 2.25
N ILE A 516 26.47 -6.58 2.96
CA ILE A 516 25.63 -6.30 4.15
C ILE A 516 24.24 -5.75 3.75
N ARG A 517 24.13 -5.07 2.61
CA ARG A 517 22.88 -4.45 2.13
C ARG A 517 22.62 -4.79 0.65
N PRO A 518 21.47 -5.42 0.32
CA PRO A 518 20.38 -5.83 1.21
C PRO A 518 20.76 -6.87 2.27
N ASN A 519 19.98 -6.93 3.35
CA ASN A 519 20.16 -7.95 4.40
C ASN A 519 19.65 -9.31 3.92
N VAL A 520 18.49 -9.29 3.26
CA VAL A 520 17.80 -10.46 2.71
C VAL A 520 17.42 -10.18 1.27
N VAL A 521 17.65 -11.17 0.39
CA VAL A 521 17.13 -11.19 -0.97
C VAL A 521 15.98 -12.18 -1.01
N MET A 522 14.77 -11.66 -1.24
CA MET A 522 13.53 -12.44 -1.29
C MET A 522 13.05 -12.58 -2.74
N PHE A 523 12.40 -13.70 -3.03
CA PHE A 523 11.78 -14.00 -4.33
C PHE A 523 12.69 -13.77 -5.55
N PRO A 524 13.94 -14.29 -5.58
CA PRO A 524 14.77 -14.18 -6.76
C PRO A 524 14.13 -14.96 -7.93
N ARG A 525 13.90 -14.30 -9.07
CA ARG A 525 13.29 -14.88 -10.27
C ARG A 525 14.09 -14.50 -11.53
N PRO A 526 14.39 -15.44 -12.44
CA PRO A 526 15.04 -15.10 -13.70
C PRO A 526 14.13 -14.20 -14.54
N VAL A 527 14.71 -13.17 -15.16
CA VAL A 527 13.98 -12.30 -16.07
C VAL A 527 13.86 -12.97 -17.45
N PRO A 528 12.65 -13.11 -18.02
CA PRO A 528 12.46 -13.70 -19.35
C PRO A 528 13.32 -13.03 -20.43
N GLY A 529 14.01 -13.84 -21.25
CA GLY A 529 14.87 -13.33 -22.33
C GLY A 529 16.14 -12.60 -21.86
N SER A 530 16.45 -12.61 -20.57
CA SER A 530 17.60 -11.93 -19.97
C SER A 530 18.49 -12.89 -19.17
N ARG A 531 19.69 -12.40 -18.81
CA ARG A 531 20.62 -13.05 -17.88
C ARG A 531 20.53 -12.47 -16.46
N GLN A 532 19.62 -11.54 -16.23
CA GLN A 532 19.44 -10.88 -14.95
C GLN A 532 18.40 -11.61 -14.11
N VAL A 533 18.48 -11.43 -12.79
CA VAL A 533 17.51 -11.95 -11.83
C VAL A 533 16.82 -10.77 -11.18
N MET A 534 15.48 -10.76 -11.19
CA MET A 534 14.70 -9.80 -10.43
C MET A 534 14.45 -10.34 -9.02
N ALA A 535 14.51 -9.49 -8.01
CA ALA A 535 14.27 -9.88 -6.63
C ALA A 535 13.69 -8.72 -5.82
N LEU A 536 13.19 -9.06 -4.64
CA LEU A 536 12.84 -8.12 -3.59
C LEU A 536 14.03 -8.00 -2.61
N PHE A 537 14.44 -6.78 -2.33
CA PHE A 537 15.57 -6.50 -1.43
C PHE A 537 15.03 -5.97 -0.11
N THR A 538 15.26 -6.67 1.00
CA THR A 538 14.60 -6.34 2.28
C THR A 538 15.58 -6.15 3.44
N ALA A 539 15.03 -5.57 4.50
CA ALA A 539 15.56 -5.58 5.85
C ALA A 539 15.75 -7.00 6.41
N HIS A 540 16.45 -7.11 7.54
CA HIS A 540 16.45 -8.35 8.33
C HIS A 540 15.21 -8.47 9.22
N HIS A 541 14.74 -7.36 9.80
CA HIS A 541 13.54 -7.31 10.64
C HIS A 541 12.38 -6.63 9.91
N GLY A 542 11.17 -7.03 10.24
CA GLY A 542 9.94 -6.54 9.60
C GLY A 542 9.39 -7.53 8.58
N GLN A 543 8.24 -7.19 8.02
CA GLN A 543 7.58 -8.04 7.03
C GLN A 543 8.36 -8.05 5.71
N THR A 544 8.07 -9.03 4.86
CA THR A 544 8.69 -9.21 3.55
C THR A 544 8.27 -8.12 2.57
N HIS A 545 8.89 -6.96 2.70
CA HIS A 545 8.69 -5.84 1.79
C HIS A 545 9.98 -5.04 1.63
N GLY A 546 10.11 -4.40 0.48
CA GLY A 546 11.26 -3.56 0.18
C GLY A 546 11.28 -3.13 -1.28
N PRO A 547 12.38 -2.55 -1.77
CA PRO A 547 12.51 -2.24 -3.19
C PRO A 547 12.57 -3.51 -4.05
N ILE A 548 11.97 -3.40 -5.23
CA ILE A 548 12.17 -4.36 -6.32
C ILE A 548 13.40 -3.92 -7.12
N GLY A 549 14.24 -4.88 -7.49
CA GLY A 549 15.39 -4.60 -8.33
C GLY A 549 15.93 -5.80 -9.09
N LEU A 550 16.95 -5.53 -9.90
CA LEU A 550 17.67 -6.50 -10.72
C LEU A 550 19.04 -6.80 -10.13
N MET A 551 19.48 -8.04 -10.29
CA MET A 551 20.81 -8.54 -10.03
C MET A 551 21.46 -8.99 -11.33
N ASP A 552 22.61 -8.41 -11.65
CA ASP A 552 23.47 -8.81 -12.76
C ASP A 552 24.86 -9.19 -12.25
N VAL A 553 25.06 -10.48 -11.99
CA VAL A 553 26.30 -11.04 -11.44
C VAL A 553 27.51 -10.89 -12.37
N ARG A 554 27.29 -10.54 -13.65
CA ARG A 554 28.39 -10.24 -14.59
C ARG A 554 29.10 -8.93 -14.24
N ARG A 555 28.45 -8.06 -13.47
CA ARG A 555 29.00 -6.78 -12.98
C ARG A 555 29.70 -6.92 -11.63
N GLY A 556 29.63 -8.10 -11.01
CA GLY A 556 30.19 -8.39 -9.70
C GLY A 556 29.28 -9.34 -8.91
N ILE A 557 29.85 -10.07 -7.95
CA ILE A 557 29.09 -11.00 -7.10
C ILE A 557 28.80 -10.43 -5.70
N ASP A 558 29.31 -9.24 -5.38
CA ASP A 558 29.13 -8.57 -4.10
C ASP A 558 28.98 -7.05 -4.28
N GLY A 559 28.55 -6.37 -3.22
CA GLY A 559 28.31 -4.94 -3.15
C GLY A 559 27.10 -4.47 -3.96
N ALA A 560 27.00 -3.15 -4.11
CA ALA A 560 25.90 -2.50 -4.83
C ALA A 560 26.08 -2.52 -6.35
N ALA A 561 27.29 -2.74 -6.86
CA ALA A 561 27.61 -2.70 -8.28
C ALA A 561 26.75 -3.61 -9.19
N PRO A 562 26.39 -4.85 -8.80
CA PRO A 562 25.50 -5.71 -9.60
C PRO A 562 24.01 -5.42 -9.40
N LEU A 563 23.63 -4.50 -8.50
CA LEU A 563 22.23 -4.19 -8.23
C LEU A 563 21.74 -3.00 -9.05
N THR A 564 20.50 -3.08 -9.53
CA THR A 564 19.76 -1.95 -10.11
C THR A 564 18.37 -1.89 -9.48
N LEU A 565 18.03 -0.80 -8.80
CA LEU A 565 16.70 -0.64 -8.20
C LEU A 565 15.70 -0.18 -9.26
N LEU A 566 14.55 -0.87 -9.33
CA LEU A 566 13.43 -0.50 -10.20
C LEU A 566 12.39 0.36 -9.46
N THR A 567 12.46 0.37 -8.13
CA THR A 567 11.69 1.26 -7.25
C THR A 567 12.64 2.24 -6.55
N PRO A 568 13.20 3.24 -7.26
CA PRO A 568 14.37 4.01 -6.80
C PRO A 568 14.14 4.83 -5.51
N ASN A 569 12.88 5.12 -5.16
CA ASN A 569 12.52 5.87 -3.96
C ASN A 569 12.34 4.99 -2.71
N VAL A 570 12.33 3.66 -2.86
CA VAL A 570 12.16 2.72 -1.74
C VAL A 570 13.54 2.31 -1.23
N PRO A 571 13.86 2.52 0.06
CA PRO A 571 15.19 2.23 0.59
C PRO A 571 15.40 0.73 0.79
N VAL A 572 16.61 0.26 0.47
CA VAL A 572 17.03 -1.16 0.59
C VAL A 572 17.08 -1.64 2.04
N THR A 573 17.10 -0.73 3.02
CA THR A 573 17.15 -1.09 4.44
C THR A 573 15.81 -1.42 5.06
N GLY A 574 14.69 -0.86 4.59
CA GLY A 574 13.30 -1.17 5.02
C GLY A 574 12.96 -1.21 6.53
N GLU A 575 13.89 -0.96 7.45
CA GLU A 575 13.75 -1.18 8.91
C GLU A 575 12.98 -0.08 9.63
N LYS A 576 12.86 1.11 9.02
CA LYS A 576 12.23 2.26 9.66
C LYS A 576 10.83 2.46 9.14
N ALA A 577 9.91 2.88 9.99
CA ALA A 577 8.57 3.21 9.52
C ALA A 577 8.59 4.42 8.57
N GLU A 578 9.58 5.32 8.68
CA GLU A 578 9.84 6.34 7.66
C GLU A 578 10.21 5.73 6.30
N ASP A 579 10.49 4.45 6.15
CA ASP A 579 10.84 3.87 4.85
C ASP A 579 9.57 3.59 4.00
N SER A 580 8.40 3.57 4.63
CA SER A 580 7.09 3.39 3.98
C SER A 580 6.56 4.62 3.22
N ARG A 581 7.35 5.70 3.07
CA ARG A 581 6.92 6.96 2.39
C ARG A 581 6.47 6.74 0.95
N HIS A 582 6.93 5.67 0.33
CA HIS A 582 6.63 5.29 -1.05
C HIS A 582 5.80 4.01 -1.14
N GLY A 583 5.25 3.54 -0.02
CA GLY A 583 4.55 2.27 0.10
C GLY A 583 5.49 1.08 0.12
N TRP A 584 4.90 -0.10 0.17
CA TRP A 584 5.61 -1.37 0.27
C TRP A 584 5.31 -2.25 -0.94
N TYR A 585 6.36 -2.85 -1.48
CA TYR A 585 6.30 -3.80 -2.59
C TYR A 585 6.63 -5.20 -2.07
N SER A 586 6.01 -6.22 -2.68
CA SER A 586 6.31 -7.63 -2.43
C SER A 586 6.05 -8.46 -3.70
N ASP A 587 6.53 -9.70 -3.68
CA ASP A 587 6.24 -10.73 -4.68
C ASP A 587 6.45 -10.27 -6.14
N PRO A 588 7.64 -9.74 -6.51
CA PRO A 588 7.89 -9.33 -7.88
C PRO A 588 7.86 -10.53 -8.84
N GLN A 589 7.12 -10.39 -9.94
CA GLN A 589 7.10 -11.33 -11.05
C GLN A 589 7.60 -10.61 -12.32
N PRO A 590 8.81 -10.94 -12.81
CA PRO A 590 9.39 -10.24 -13.96
C PRO A 590 8.64 -10.56 -15.25
N LEU A 591 8.35 -9.53 -16.05
CA LEU A 591 7.89 -9.66 -17.44
C LEU A 591 9.03 -9.37 -18.41
N THR A 592 9.79 -8.33 -18.13
CA THR A 592 11.01 -7.90 -18.83
C THR A 592 12.02 -7.36 -17.81
N GLU A 593 13.17 -6.85 -18.25
CA GLU A 593 14.11 -6.14 -17.35
C GLU A 593 13.53 -4.84 -16.79
N ASP A 594 12.43 -4.32 -17.33
CA ASP A 594 11.89 -3.01 -16.95
C ASP A 594 10.41 -2.98 -16.61
N THR A 595 9.75 -4.13 -16.66
CA THR A 595 8.33 -4.27 -16.38
C THR A 595 8.11 -5.50 -15.53
N TYR A 596 7.31 -5.35 -14.48
CA TYR A 596 7.04 -6.42 -13.51
C TYR A 596 5.60 -6.35 -13.01
N LEU A 597 5.08 -7.50 -12.58
CA LEU A 597 3.93 -7.54 -11.67
C LEU A 597 4.43 -7.54 -10.23
N CYS A 598 3.67 -6.97 -9.30
CA CYS A 598 3.96 -7.03 -7.88
C CYS A 598 2.71 -6.88 -7.02
N SER A 599 2.82 -7.32 -5.77
CA SER A 599 1.93 -6.88 -4.69
C SER A 599 2.40 -5.51 -4.19
N PHE A 600 1.50 -4.55 -4.05
CA PHE A 600 1.83 -3.23 -3.50
C PHE A 600 0.77 -2.73 -2.52
N THR A 601 1.20 -2.00 -1.49
CA THR A 601 0.31 -1.27 -0.59
C THR A 601 0.87 0.13 -0.26
N PRO A 602 0.03 1.19 -0.33
CA PRO A 602 0.44 2.54 0.04
C PRO A 602 0.27 2.83 1.56
N THR A 603 0.46 1.83 2.42
CA THR A 603 0.27 1.94 3.87
C THR A 603 1.55 1.71 4.65
N VAL A 604 1.59 2.19 5.89
CA VAL A 604 2.70 1.92 6.84
C VAL A 604 2.59 0.50 7.39
N GLN A 605 1.36 -0.01 7.47
CA GLN A 605 1.02 -1.29 8.08
C GLN A 605 0.80 -2.37 7.00
N PRO A 606 1.85 -3.12 6.64
CA PRO A 606 1.75 -4.19 5.64
C PRO A 606 0.88 -5.38 6.12
N TRP A 607 0.54 -5.50 7.41
CA TRP A 607 -0.40 -6.52 7.90
C TRP A 607 -1.88 -6.19 7.69
N LEU A 608 -2.22 -5.00 7.17
CA LEU A 608 -3.61 -4.67 6.86
C LEU A 608 -4.11 -5.50 5.68
N ALA A 609 -4.89 -6.53 5.99
CA ALA A 609 -5.38 -7.51 5.01
C ALA A 609 -6.19 -6.92 3.83
N ARG A 610 -6.59 -5.64 3.90
CA ARG A 610 -7.42 -4.96 2.90
C ARG A 610 -6.66 -3.88 2.11
N SER A 611 -5.37 -3.68 2.37
CA SER A 611 -4.59 -2.57 1.80
C SER A 611 -3.80 -2.95 0.53
N TRP A 612 -3.43 -4.22 0.39
CA TRP A 612 -2.67 -4.74 -0.74
C TRP A 612 -3.51 -4.84 -2.02
N GLY A 613 -2.86 -4.64 -3.16
CA GLY A 613 -3.39 -4.95 -4.48
C GLY A 613 -2.29 -5.48 -5.39
N LEU A 614 -2.69 -6.02 -6.54
CA LEU A 614 -1.79 -6.42 -7.62
C LEU A 614 -1.62 -5.26 -8.59
N TYR A 615 -0.38 -4.99 -8.96
CA TYR A 615 -0.02 -3.90 -9.86
C TYR A 615 0.95 -4.39 -10.92
N VAL A 616 0.92 -3.73 -12.08
CA VAL A 616 2.03 -3.72 -13.03
C VAL A 616 2.85 -2.46 -12.79
N GLY A 617 4.17 -2.59 -12.77
CA GLY A 617 5.09 -1.48 -12.58
C GLY A 617 6.23 -1.46 -13.58
N ASP A 618 6.91 -0.30 -13.66
CA ASP A 618 8.07 -0.08 -14.53
C ASP A 618 9.36 0.19 -13.75
N ARG A 619 10.49 0.32 -14.47
CA ARG A 619 11.81 0.63 -13.89
C ARG A 619 11.94 1.99 -13.19
N HIS A 620 10.89 2.81 -13.21
CA HIS A 620 10.85 4.11 -12.56
C HIS A 620 9.98 4.12 -11.30
N GLY A 621 9.33 2.99 -10.99
CA GLY A 621 8.39 2.87 -9.88
C GLY A 621 7.00 3.42 -10.22
N ASN A 622 6.67 3.62 -11.50
CA ASN A 622 5.29 3.88 -11.89
C ASN A 622 4.47 2.62 -11.69
N LEU A 623 3.19 2.76 -11.32
CA LEU A 623 2.29 1.63 -11.05
C LEU A 623 0.93 1.84 -11.72
N ALA A 624 0.35 0.76 -12.23
CA ALA A 624 -1.05 0.68 -12.61
C ALA A 624 -1.71 -0.49 -11.88
N LEU A 625 -2.92 -0.26 -11.35
CA LEU A 625 -3.69 -1.31 -10.69
C LEU A 625 -4.02 -2.40 -11.70
N VAL A 626 -3.86 -3.66 -11.30
CA VAL A 626 -4.31 -4.85 -12.03
C VAL A 626 -5.49 -5.49 -11.33
N CYS A 627 -5.42 -5.67 -10.01
CA CYS A 627 -6.49 -6.25 -9.20
C CYS A 627 -6.44 -5.70 -7.77
N ARG A 628 -7.59 -5.59 -7.12
CA ARG A 628 -7.72 -5.18 -5.72
C ARG A 628 -8.26 -6.30 -4.83
#